data_AF-A0A820LZP5-F1
#
_entry.id   AF-A0A820LZP5-F1
#
_cell.length_a   1.000
_cell.length_b   1.000
_cell.length_c   1.000
_cell.angle_alpha   90.00
_cell.angle_beta   90.00
_cell.angle_gamma   90.00
#
_symmetry.space_group_name_H-M   'P 1'
#
loop_
_entity.id
_entity.type
_entity.pdbx_description
1 polymer ?
#
loop_
_entity_poly.entity_id
_entity_poly.type
_entity_poly.pdbx_seq_one_letter_code
_entity_poly.pdbx_strand_id
1 'polypeptide(L)'
;NEDKLMKLEKAINPLLDDDLLVAISYLFERILSEHLMNVENSWPFHHAVNKLRFKDYYDIVKTPMDLEKIKNNILKHTYRSRAAMLADVNLLYTNSVQYNGESHSITAIASKIVQTCKEQFDEHTDQFDALERNLEQQNLAIARTTEQPSNEDDWQQMIGTEPINNFSFHPVDEEA
;
A
#
# COMPACT_ATOMS: atom_id res chain seq x y z
N ASN A 1 7.59 -31.84 -12.26
CA ASN A 1 7.71 -31.58 -10.81
C ASN A 1 7.25 -30.15 -10.59
N GLU A 2 6.01 -29.97 -10.12
CA GLU A 2 5.34 -28.67 -9.98
C GLU A 2 6.16 -27.68 -9.15
N ASP A 3 6.92 -28.15 -8.18
CA ASP A 3 7.82 -27.33 -7.38
C ASP A 3 8.92 -26.60 -8.17
N LYS A 4 9.36 -27.19 -9.29
CA LYS A 4 10.31 -26.52 -10.19
C LYS A 4 9.61 -25.52 -11.11
N LEU A 5 8.35 -25.79 -11.48
CA LEU A 5 7.54 -24.88 -12.29
C LEU A 5 7.16 -23.63 -11.49
N MET A 6 6.79 -23.80 -10.22
CA MET A 6 6.44 -22.72 -9.30
C MET A 6 7.65 -21.85 -8.93
N LYS A 7 8.84 -22.44 -8.79
CA LYS A 7 10.11 -21.71 -8.60
C LYS A 7 10.56 -20.96 -9.86
N LEU A 8 10.23 -21.49 -11.04
CA LEU A 8 10.50 -20.82 -12.32
C LEU A 8 9.50 -19.70 -12.57
N GLU A 9 8.22 -19.87 -12.24
CA GLU A 9 7.18 -18.84 -12.30
C GLU A 9 7.47 -17.66 -11.37
N LYS A 10 7.93 -17.90 -10.13
CA LYS A 10 8.38 -16.85 -9.20
C LYS A 10 9.64 -16.12 -9.65
N ALA A 11 10.52 -16.77 -10.42
CA ALA A 11 11.72 -16.15 -10.95
C ALA A 11 11.47 -15.38 -12.27
N ILE A 12 10.38 -15.71 -12.99
CA ILE A 12 9.99 -15.09 -14.25
C ILE A 12 8.99 -13.94 -14.05
N ASN A 13 8.15 -13.97 -13.01
CA ASN A 13 7.17 -12.92 -12.74
C ASN A 13 7.37 -12.26 -11.36
N PRO A 14 8.09 -11.12 -11.29
CA PRO A 14 8.21 -10.31 -10.07
C PRO A 14 6.89 -9.66 -9.62
N LEU A 15 5.79 -9.78 -10.40
CA LEU A 15 4.55 -9.00 -10.26
C LEU A 15 3.39 -9.74 -9.56
N LEU A 16 3.63 -10.86 -8.88
CA LEU A 16 2.60 -11.46 -8.01
C LEU A 16 2.21 -10.55 -6.80
N ASP A 17 2.91 -9.43 -6.62
CA ASP A 17 2.62 -8.42 -5.58
C ASP A 17 1.64 -7.32 -6.01
N ASP A 18 1.54 -7.03 -7.31
CA ASP A 18 0.73 -5.93 -7.83
C ASP A 18 -0.75 -6.29 -7.88
N ASP A 19 -1.13 -7.55 -8.11
CA ASP A 19 -2.53 -7.91 -8.35
C ASP A 19 -3.45 -7.59 -7.16
N LEU A 20 -3.01 -7.83 -5.92
CA LEU A 20 -3.80 -7.54 -4.72
C LEU A 20 -3.84 -6.03 -4.40
N LEU A 21 -2.71 -5.33 -4.57
CA LEU A 21 -2.63 -3.89 -4.37
C LEU A 21 -3.40 -3.12 -5.45
N VAL A 22 -3.36 -3.60 -6.69
CA VAL A 22 -4.16 -3.10 -7.81
C VAL A 22 -5.63 -3.36 -7.55
N ALA A 23 -6.00 -4.55 -7.08
CA ALA A 23 -7.40 -4.88 -6.76
C ALA A 23 -7.96 -3.99 -5.64
N ILE A 24 -7.24 -3.82 -4.52
CA ILE A 24 -7.72 -2.95 -3.43
C ILE A 24 -7.72 -1.48 -3.84
N SER A 25 -6.69 -1.02 -4.58
CA SER A 25 -6.65 0.35 -5.13
C SER A 25 -7.79 0.59 -6.12
N TYR A 26 -8.18 -0.41 -6.92
CA TYR A 26 -9.32 -0.31 -7.83
C TYR A 26 -10.63 -0.11 -7.05
N LEU A 27 -10.86 -0.84 -5.96
CA LEU A 27 -12.04 -0.62 -5.11
C LEU A 27 -12.03 0.78 -4.48
N PHE A 28 -10.88 1.22 -3.97
CA PHE A 28 -10.76 2.59 -3.44
C PHE A 28 -10.99 3.66 -4.50
N GLU A 29 -10.47 3.48 -5.72
CA GLU A 29 -10.64 4.42 -6.83
C GLU A 29 -12.13 4.53 -7.20
N ARG A 30 -12.84 3.41 -7.29
CA ARG A 30 -14.28 3.39 -7.54
C ARG A 30 -15.07 4.10 -6.46
N ILE A 31 -14.79 3.82 -5.18
CA ILE A 31 -15.46 4.52 -4.08
C ILE A 31 -15.20 6.03 -4.15
N LEU A 32 -13.97 6.43 -4.44
CA LEU A 32 -13.61 7.84 -4.59
C LEU A 32 -14.37 8.50 -5.76
N SER A 33 -14.34 7.90 -6.94
CA SER A 33 -14.85 8.48 -8.19
C SER A 33 -16.37 8.38 -8.34
N GLU A 34 -16.96 7.24 -7.96
CA GLU A 34 -18.39 6.98 -8.10
C GLU A 34 -19.20 7.54 -6.91
N HIS A 35 -18.60 7.70 -5.73
CA HIS A 35 -19.32 8.13 -4.53
C HIS A 35 -18.78 9.41 -3.90
N LEU A 36 -17.51 9.47 -3.49
CA LEU A 36 -17.04 10.58 -2.65
C LEU A 36 -16.99 11.92 -3.41
N MET A 37 -16.53 11.89 -4.67
CA MET A 37 -16.53 13.08 -5.55
C MET A 37 -17.93 13.49 -5.99
N ASN A 38 -18.93 12.62 -5.84
CA ASN A 38 -20.33 12.85 -6.22
C ASN A 38 -21.22 13.26 -5.05
N VAL A 39 -20.67 13.37 -3.83
CA VAL A 39 -21.39 13.98 -2.71
C VAL A 39 -21.78 15.41 -3.09
N GLU A 40 -23.05 15.76 -2.86
CA GLU A 40 -23.60 17.06 -3.24
C GLU A 40 -22.75 18.20 -2.65
N ASN A 41 -22.39 19.17 -3.50
CA ASN A 41 -21.57 20.33 -3.13
C ASN A 41 -20.16 20.00 -2.59
N SER A 42 -19.61 18.82 -2.87
CA SER A 42 -18.28 18.40 -2.40
C SER A 42 -17.08 19.10 -3.06
N TRP A 43 -17.31 19.93 -4.09
CA TRP A 43 -16.26 20.60 -4.86
C TRP A 43 -15.18 21.35 -4.04
N PRO A 44 -15.44 21.91 -2.84
CA PRO A 44 -14.38 22.54 -2.03
C PRO A 44 -13.28 21.56 -1.56
N PHE A 45 -13.58 20.26 -1.56
CA PHE A 45 -12.66 19.19 -1.15
C PHE A 45 -11.97 18.50 -2.32
N HIS A 46 -12.30 18.85 -3.57
CA HIS A 46 -11.78 18.14 -4.76
C HIS A 46 -10.29 18.42 -4.99
N HIS A 47 -9.83 19.61 -4.63
CA HIS A 47 -8.45 20.06 -4.81
C HIS A 47 -7.93 20.74 -3.54
N ALA A 48 -6.61 20.84 -3.43
CA ALA A 48 -5.96 21.56 -2.34
C ALA A 48 -6.48 23.00 -2.20
N VAL A 49 -6.64 23.46 -0.96
CA VAL A 49 -7.13 24.82 -0.67
C VAL A 49 -6.16 25.86 -1.23
N ASN A 50 -6.68 26.81 -2.02
CA ASN A 50 -5.86 27.83 -2.64
C ASN A 50 -5.35 28.86 -1.61
N LYS A 51 -4.03 28.82 -1.32
CA LYS A 51 -3.34 29.72 -0.37
C LYS A 51 -3.47 31.20 -0.72
N LEU A 52 -3.63 31.56 -2.00
CA LEU A 52 -3.81 32.96 -2.40
C LEU A 52 -5.18 33.50 -2.00
N ARG A 53 -6.19 32.63 -1.96
CA ARG A 53 -7.57 32.96 -1.57
C ARG A 53 -7.78 32.86 -0.06
N PHE A 54 -7.18 31.86 0.57
CA PHE A 54 -7.28 31.59 2.02
C PHE A 54 -5.88 31.62 2.64
N LYS A 55 -5.42 32.82 3.00
CA LYS A 55 -4.01 33.09 3.34
C LYS A 55 -3.56 32.43 4.63
N ASP A 56 -4.47 32.29 5.59
CA ASP A 56 -4.29 31.73 6.93
C ASP A 56 -4.56 30.22 7.01
N TYR A 57 -5.09 29.60 5.95
CA TYR A 57 -5.47 28.19 5.97
C TYR A 57 -4.32 27.27 6.42
N TYR A 58 -3.13 27.43 5.83
CA TYR A 58 -1.96 26.60 6.13
C TYR A 58 -1.26 26.98 7.45
N ASP A 59 -1.63 28.12 8.05
CA ASP A 59 -1.19 28.49 9.39
C ASP A 59 -2.06 27.82 10.47
N ILE A 60 -3.31 27.49 10.14
CA ILE A 60 -4.26 26.78 11.03
C ILE A 60 -4.16 25.27 10.81
N VAL A 61 -4.36 24.82 9.58
CA VAL A 61 -4.38 23.40 9.19
C VAL A 61 -2.97 22.91 8.90
N LYS A 62 -2.47 22.00 9.75
CA LYS A 62 -1.09 21.48 9.70
C LYS A 62 -0.90 20.31 8.75
N THR A 63 -1.93 19.50 8.57
CA THR A 63 -1.90 18.31 7.70
C THR A 63 -2.99 18.43 6.64
N PRO A 64 -2.77 19.23 5.58
CA PRO A 64 -3.77 19.43 4.54
C PRO A 64 -4.03 18.14 3.75
N MET A 65 -5.31 17.93 3.44
CA MET A 65 -5.82 16.82 2.65
C MET A 65 -6.95 17.29 1.74
N ASP A 66 -7.06 16.64 0.59
CA ASP A 66 -8.08 16.85 -0.45
C ASP A 66 -8.27 15.54 -1.24
N LEU A 67 -9.38 15.43 -1.98
CA LEU A 67 -9.75 14.20 -2.69
C LEU A 67 -8.79 13.89 -3.86
N GLU A 68 -8.16 14.89 -4.49
CA GLU A 68 -7.12 14.68 -5.49
C GLU A 68 -5.85 14.07 -4.87
N LYS A 69 -5.44 14.52 -3.69
CA LYS A 69 -4.34 13.90 -2.95
C LYS A 69 -4.65 12.47 -2.55
N ILE A 70 -5.89 12.19 -2.10
CA ILE A 70 -6.35 10.82 -1.84
C ILE A 70 -6.30 9.97 -3.12
N LYS A 71 -6.75 10.51 -4.26
CA LYS A 71 -6.63 9.85 -5.57
C LYS A 71 -5.18 9.48 -5.89
N ASN A 72 -4.27 10.45 -5.72
CA ASN A 72 -2.84 10.25 -5.99
C ASN A 72 -2.22 9.19 -5.06
N ASN A 73 -2.67 9.13 -3.81
CA ASN A 73 -2.28 8.10 -2.85
C ASN A 73 -2.79 6.70 -3.28
N ILE A 74 -4.04 6.59 -3.75
CA ILE A 74 -4.61 5.34 -4.31
C ILE A 74 -3.79 4.86 -5.52
N LEU A 75 -3.49 5.76 -6.46
CA LEU A 75 -2.72 5.45 -7.68
C LEU A 75 -1.27 5.06 -7.40
N LYS A 76 -0.73 5.48 -6.25
CA LYS A 76 0.61 5.08 -5.75
C LYS A 76 0.56 3.83 -4.87
N HIS A 77 -0.61 3.19 -4.75
CA HIS A 77 -0.84 2.02 -3.91
C HIS A 77 -0.42 2.22 -2.44
N THR A 78 -0.58 3.44 -1.90
CA THR A 78 -0.15 3.75 -0.52
C THR A 78 -1.10 3.18 0.53
N TYR A 79 -2.37 2.94 0.18
CA TYR A 79 -3.36 2.39 1.09
C TYR A 79 -3.42 0.87 0.96
N ARG A 80 -3.06 0.18 2.05
CA ARG A 80 -3.17 -1.29 2.16
C ARG A 80 -4.39 -1.74 2.96
N SER A 81 -5.18 -0.79 3.46
CA SER A 81 -6.39 -1.05 4.24
C SER A 81 -7.36 0.12 4.18
N ARG A 82 -8.64 -0.19 4.40
CA ARG A 82 -9.73 0.78 4.61
C ARG A 82 -9.36 1.77 5.70
N ALA A 83 -8.76 1.30 6.80
CA ALA A 83 -8.34 2.16 7.90
C ALA A 83 -7.36 3.25 7.46
N ALA A 84 -6.41 2.92 6.58
CA ALA A 84 -5.45 3.88 6.05
C ALA A 84 -6.11 4.94 5.17
N MET A 85 -6.99 4.55 4.23
CA MET A 85 -7.72 5.52 3.41
C MET A 85 -8.70 6.35 4.25
N LEU A 86 -9.41 5.73 5.20
CA LEU A 86 -10.36 6.41 6.08
C LEU A 86 -9.69 7.47 6.96
N ALA A 87 -8.43 7.26 7.36
CA ALA A 87 -7.67 8.26 8.10
C ALA A 87 -7.53 9.57 7.30
N ASP A 88 -7.15 9.47 6.02
CA ASP A 88 -7.03 10.64 5.14
C ASP A 88 -8.41 11.25 4.79
N VAL A 89 -9.45 10.43 4.63
CA VAL A 89 -10.83 10.95 4.46
C VAL A 89 -11.30 11.69 5.72
N ASN A 90 -10.98 11.20 6.92
CA ASN A 90 -11.28 11.89 8.18
C ASN A 90 -10.48 13.19 8.35
N LEU A 91 -9.30 13.31 7.74
CA LEU A 91 -8.56 14.57 7.70
C LEU A 91 -9.35 15.68 6.99
N LEU A 92 -10.15 15.36 5.96
CA LEU A 92 -11.03 16.35 5.33
C LEU A 92 -11.99 16.97 6.35
N TYR A 93 -12.62 16.14 7.18
CA TYR A 93 -13.57 16.59 8.20
C TYR A 93 -12.86 17.34 9.33
N THR A 94 -11.80 16.78 9.91
CA THR A 94 -11.08 17.40 11.04
C THR A 94 -10.45 18.73 10.65
N ASN A 95 -9.83 18.83 9.47
CA ASN A 95 -9.32 20.10 8.94
C ASN A 95 -10.44 21.12 8.71
N SER A 96 -11.60 20.66 8.21
CA SER A 96 -12.76 21.52 8.00
C SER A 96 -13.36 22.03 9.31
N VAL A 97 -13.45 21.19 10.36
CA VAL A 97 -13.86 21.62 11.70
C VAL A 97 -12.86 22.65 12.25
N GLN A 98 -11.56 22.40 12.13
CA GLN A 98 -10.53 23.27 12.65
C GLN A 98 -10.54 24.67 12.00
N TYR A 99 -10.77 24.73 10.69
CA TYR A 99 -10.72 25.98 9.94
C TYR A 99 -12.08 26.69 9.86
N ASN A 100 -13.17 25.96 9.60
CA ASN A 100 -14.50 26.55 9.37
C ASN A 100 -15.40 26.53 10.61
N GLY A 101 -15.15 25.65 11.58
CA GLY A 101 -16.00 25.40 12.73
C GLY A 101 -17.03 24.28 12.51
N GLU A 102 -17.38 23.56 13.58
CA GLU A 102 -18.21 22.34 13.53
C GLU A 102 -19.59 22.54 12.89
N SER A 103 -20.24 23.67 13.14
CA SER A 103 -21.57 23.98 12.60
C SER A 103 -21.55 24.59 11.19
N HIS A 104 -20.39 24.70 10.56
CA HIS A 104 -20.27 25.34 9.25
C HIS A 104 -20.77 24.42 8.13
N SER A 105 -21.41 24.98 7.10
CA SER A 105 -21.97 24.19 5.99
C SER A 105 -20.92 23.36 5.24
N ILE A 106 -19.72 23.91 5.02
CA ILE A 106 -18.57 23.17 4.46
C ILE A 106 -18.18 21.96 5.34
N THR A 107 -18.27 22.10 6.66
CA THR A 107 -17.97 21.01 7.60
C THR A 107 -19.03 19.91 7.55
N ALA A 108 -20.31 20.26 7.38
CA ALA A 108 -21.37 19.30 7.14
C ALA A 108 -21.14 18.48 5.86
N ILE A 109 -20.65 19.12 4.79
CA ILE A 109 -20.29 18.43 3.53
C ILE A 109 -19.13 17.44 3.76
N ALA A 110 -18.07 17.85 4.48
CA ALA A 110 -16.98 16.94 4.83
C ALA A 110 -17.45 15.74 5.64
N SER A 111 -18.36 15.98 6.60
CA SER A 111 -18.99 14.91 7.39
C SER A 111 -19.76 13.94 6.50
N LYS A 112 -20.46 14.44 5.47
CA LYS A 112 -21.18 13.58 4.53
C LYS A 112 -20.23 12.75 3.67
N ILE A 113 -19.09 13.30 3.24
CA ILE A 113 -18.03 12.54 2.54
C ILE A 113 -17.51 11.39 3.42
N VAL A 114 -17.20 11.65 4.69
CA VAL A 114 -16.76 10.62 5.65
C VAL A 114 -17.83 9.53 5.81
N GLN A 115 -19.09 9.94 5.98
CA GLN A 115 -20.21 9.01 6.16
C GLN A 115 -20.41 8.12 4.92
N THR A 116 -20.39 8.71 3.72
CA THR A 116 -20.50 7.96 2.47
C THR A 116 -19.32 7.00 2.27
N CYS A 117 -18.10 7.37 2.68
CA CYS A 117 -16.96 6.46 2.63
C CYS A 117 -17.16 5.23 3.53
N LYS A 118 -17.68 5.43 4.75
CA LYS A 118 -17.97 4.33 5.69
C LYS A 118 -19.07 3.42 5.13
N GLU A 119 -20.16 4.00 4.64
CA GLU A 119 -21.26 3.26 4.02
C GLU A 119 -20.76 2.37 2.86
N GLN A 120 -19.88 2.88 2.01
CA GLN A 120 -19.31 2.12 0.90
C GLN A 120 -18.32 1.03 1.35
N PHE A 121 -17.57 1.26 2.43
CA PHE A 121 -16.71 0.24 3.02
C PHE A 121 -17.51 -0.89 3.67
N ASP A 122 -18.64 -0.57 4.29
CA ASP A 122 -19.56 -1.56 4.87
C ASP A 122 -20.25 -2.38 3.77
N GLU A 123 -20.71 -1.72 2.69
CA GLU A 123 -21.35 -2.38 1.54
C GLU A 123 -20.43 -3.40 0.84
N HIS A 124 -19.12 -3.13 0.84
CA HIS A 124 -18.10 -3.99 0.23
C HIS A 124 -17.25 -4.75 1.27
N THR A 125 -17.75 -4.93 2.49
CA THR A 125 -16.94 -5.43 3.62
C THR A 125 -16.27 -6.76 3.31
N ASP A 126 -16.98 -7.73 2.72
CA ASP A 126 -16.42 -9.06 2.43
C ASP A 126 -15.25 -9.01 1.44
N GLN A 127 -15.32 -8.12 0.45
CA GLN A 127 -14.27 -7.93 -0.55
C GLN A 127 -13.03 -7.29 0.08
N PHE A 128 -13.22 -6.24 0.87
CA PHE A 128 -12.11 -5.60 1.59
C PHE A 128 -11.49 -6.54 2.61
N ASP A 129 -12.30 -7.26 3.38
CA ASP A 129 -11.85 -8.26 4.34
C ASP A 129 -10.96 -9.32 3.69
N ALA A 130 -11.34 -9.84 2.53
CA ALA A 130 -10.55 -10.81 1.79
C ALA A 130 -9.22 -10.20 1.30
N LEU A 131 -9.27 -9.01 0.69
CA LEU A 131 -8.07 -8.34 0.17
C LEU A 131 -7.10 -7.94 1.27
N GLU A 132 -7.58 -7.34 2.37
CA GLU A 132 -6.77 -6.94 3.52
C GLU A 132 -6.10 -8.14 4.19
N ARG A 133 -6.84 -9.26 4.37
CA ARG A 133 -6.26 -10.49 4.91
C ARG A 133 -5.18 -11.06 3.99
N ASN A 134 -5.41 -11.08 2.69
CA ASN A 134 -4.45 -11.61 1.73
C ASN A 134 -3.18 -10.74 1.65
N LEU A 135 -3.34 -9.42 1.63
CA LEU A 135 -2.23 -8.46 1.69
C LEU A 135 -1.41 -8.63 2.97
N GLU A 136 -2.06 -8.84 4.11
CA GLU A 136 -1.36 -9.08 5.38
C GLU A 136 -0.59 -10.41 5.37
N GLN A 137 -1.22 -11.49 4.91
CA GLN A 137 -0.56 -12.80 4.80
C GLN A 137 0.66 -12.76 3.87
N GLN A 138 0.56 -12.01 2.77
CA GLN A 138 1.65 -11.77 1.83
C GLN A 138 2.80 -10.99 2.49
N ASN A 139 2.50 -9.89 3.19
CA ASN A 139 3.52 -9.12 3.92
C ASN A 139 4.27 -9.99 4.93
N LEU A 140 3.54 -10.82 5.69
CA LEU A 140 4.13 -11.76 6.65
C LEU A 140 4.97 -12.85 5.97
N ALA A 141 4.57 -13.32 4.79
CA ALA A 141 5.35 -14.29 4.02
C ALA A 141 6.67 -13.68 3.52
N ILE A 142 6.64 -12.44 3.03
CA ILE A 142 7.83 -11.70 2.61
C ILE A 142 8.77 -11.50 3.79
N ALA A 143 8.26 -11.02 4.93
CA ALA A 143 9.06 -10.80 6.14
C ALA A 143 9.80 -12.09 6.57
N ARG A 144 9.12 -13.24 6.59
CA ARG A 144 9.73 -14.54 6.90
C ARG A 144 10.84 -14.96 5.93
N THR A 145 10.70 -14.63 4.64
CA THR A 145 11.74 -14.95 3.64
C THR A 145 12.94 -14.01 3.70
N THR A 146 12.75 -12.77 4.11
CA THR A 146 13.83 -11.79 4.29
C THR A 146 14.60 -11.96 5.60
N GLU A 147 14.06 -12.71 6.56
CA GLU A 147 14.69 -13.03 7.85
C GLU A 147 15.56 -14.30 7.83
N GLN A 148 15.81 -14.93 6.66
CA GLN A 148 16.80 -16.01 6.59
C GLN A 148 18.21 -15.47 6.93
N PRO A 149 18.96 -16.12 7.85
CA PRO A 149 20.18 -15.56 8.41
C PRO A 149 21.27 -15.40 7.34
N SER A 150 21.91 -14.24 7.38
CA SER A 150 22.97 -13.77 6.48
C SER A 150 24.37 -14.20 6.90
N ASN A 151 24.52 -15.13 7.85
CA ASN A 151 25.83 -15.41 8.44
C ASN A 151 26.53 -16.57 7.72
N GLU A 152 27.76 -16.33 7.27
CA GLU A 152 28.60 -17.29 6.54
C GLU A 152 28.77 -18.63 7.28
N ASP A 153 28.71 -18.60 8.62
CA ASP A 153 28.84 -19.76 9.51
C ASP A 153 27.68 -20.77 9.38
N ASP A 154 26.47 -20.30 9.03
CA ASP A 154 25.31 -21.18 8.84
C ASP A 154 25.42 -22.01 7.56
N TRP A 155 26.03 -21.45 6.50
CA TRP A 155 26.33 -22.19 5.28
C TRP A 155 27.35 -23.29 5.53
N GLN A 156 28.36 -23.04 6.38
CA GLN A 156 29.39 -24.03 6.72
C GLN A 156 28.83 -25.19 7.56
N GLN A 157 27.82 -24.96 8.40
CA GLN A 157 27.13 -26.03 9.11
C GLN A 157 26.24 -26.89 8.21
N MET A 158 25.66 -26.33 7.14
CA MET A 158 24.77 -27.06 6.24
C MET A 158 25.47 -27.98 5.23
N ILE A 159 26.69 -27.63 4.79
CA ILE A 159 27.41 -28.42 3.77
C ILE A 159 28.24 -29.57 4.33
N GLY A 160 28.41 -29.66 5.65
CA GLY A 160 29.29 -30.64 6.28
C GLY A 160 30.75 -30.36 5.91
N THR A 161 31.56 -29.98 6.87
CA THR A 161 32.99 -29.71 6.65
C THR A 161 33.75 -31.01 6.39
N GLU A 162 33.61 -31.61 5.21
CA GLU A 162 34.62 -32.55 4.72
C GLU A 162 35.76 -31.74 4.09
N PRO A 163 36.99 -31.85 4.59
CA PRO A 163 38.11 -31.11 4.03
C PRO A 163 38.37 -31.60 2.60
N ILE A 164 38.34 -30.66 1.65
CA ILE A 164 38.72 -30.87 0.25
C ILE A 164 40.24 -31.07 0.20
N ASN A 165 40.72 -32.23 0.64
CA ASN A 165 42.10 -32.61 0.46
C ASN A 165 42.23 -33.59 -0.70
N ASN A 166 43.01 -33.12 -1.68
CA ASN A 166 43.80 -33.89 -2.62
C ASN A 166 43.20 -34.15 -4.00
N PHE A 167 43.23 -33.12 -4.86
CA PHE A 167 43.56 -33.33 -6.27
C PHE A 167 44.95 -32.76 -6.52
N SER A 168 45.96 -33.64 -6.41
CA SER A 168 47.31 -33.38 -6.93
C SER A 168 47.25 -33.33 -8.46
N PHE A 169 47.47 -32.15 -9.03
CA PHE A 169 47.73 -32.02 -10.47
C PHE A 169 49.19 -32.42 -10.74
N HIS A 170 49.38 -33.56 -11.41
CA HIS A 170 50.64 -33.83 -12.12
C HIS A 170 50.49 -33.38 -13.58
N PRO A 171 51.47 -32.65 -14.15
CA PRO A 171 51.49 -32.37 -15.57
C PRO A 171 51.75 -33.67 -16.33
N VAL A 172 51.02 -33.86 -17.43
CA VAL A 172 51.29 -34.92 -18.40
C VAL A 172 52.28 -34.32 -19.41
N ASP A 173 53.54 -34.72 -19.33
CA ASP A 173 54.52 -34.44 -20.39
C ASP A 173 54.28 -35.41 -21.55
N GLU A 174 54.11 -34.82 -22.73
CA GLU A 174 53.85 -35.44 -24.03
C GLU A 174 55.20 -35.86 -24.66
N GLU A 175 55.31 -37.12 -25.10
CA GLU A 175 56.49 -37.66 -25.78
C GLU A 175 56.70 -37.04 -27.18
N ALA A 176 57.93 -36.59 -27.46
CA ALA A 176 58.65 -36.79 -28.75
C ALA A 176 60.14 -36.43 -28.60
#